data_AF-A0A2T0RS35-F1
#
_entry.id   AF-A0A2T0RS35-F1
#
_cell.length_a   1.000
_cell.length_b   1.000
_cell.length_c   1.000
_cell.angle_alpha   90.00
_cell.angle_beta   90.00
_cell.angle_gamma   90.00
#
_symmetry.space_group_name_H-M   'P 1'
#
loop_
_entity.id
_entity.type
_entity.pdbx_description
1 polymer ?
#
loop_
_entity_poly.entity_id
_entity_poly.type
_entity_poly.pdbx_seq_one_letter_code
_entity_poly.pdbx_strand_id
1 'polypeptide(L)'
;MIEGRAAMSEVRRFQLEVHKDENGYWAEVLDLPGCFASGRDLTELFEALSEAIGLYLTDESVTVTVDRVEEEIGEKVRKLPIRATLVPAG
;
A
#
# COMPACT_ATOMS: atom_id res chain seq x y z
N MET A 1 -11.04 13.26 31.75
CA MET A 1 -11.60 12.43 30.67
C MET A 1 -10.70 12.63 29.46
N ILE A 2 -9.79 11.69 29.21
CA ILE A 2 -9.13 11.54 27.92
C ILE A 2 -9.20 10.05 27.64
N GLU A 3 -10.03 9.69 26.67
CA GLU A 3 -10.26 8.31 26.29
C GLU A 3 -8.93 7.74 25.80
N GLY A 4 -8.51 6.65 26.42
CA GLY A 4 -7.38 5.87 25.92
C GLY A 4 -7.72 5.41 24.52
N ARG A 5 -7.11 6.06 23.53
CA ARG A 5 -7.12 5.59 22.15
C ARG A 5 -6.34 4.30 22.17
N ALA A 6 -7.05 3.18 22.31
CA ALA A 6 -6.46 1.87 22.30
C ALA A 6 -5.58 1.78 21.05
N ALA A 7 -4.34 1.34 21.25
CA ALA A 7 -3.43 0.92 20.20
C ALA A 7 -4.09 -0.23 19.42
N MET A 8 -5.02 0.10 18.52
CA MET A 8 -5.73 -0.87 17.71
C MET A 8 -4.98 -1.00 16.40
N SER A 9 -4.29 -2.12 16.23
CA SER A 9 -3.84 -2.52 14.92
C SER A 9 -5.05 -2.92 14.09
N GLU A 10 -5.37 -2.11 13.09
CA GLU A 10 -6.46 -2.37 12.16
C GLU A 10 -5.93 -2.81 10.80
N VAL A 11 -6.59 -3.81 10.22
CA VAL A 11 -6.27 -4.28 8.87
C VAL A 11 -7.21 -3.58 7.89
N ARG A 12 -6.66 -2.69 7.07
CA ARG A 12 -7.38 -2.05 5.96
C ARG A 12 -7.03 -2.72 4.64
N ARG A 13 -8.02 -2.79 3.75
CA ARG A 13 -7.80 -3.21 2.37
C ARG A 13 -7.81 -1.99 1.48
N PHE A 14 -6.82 -1.89 0.62
CA PHE A 14 -6.75 -0.84 -0.39
C PHE A 14 -6.63 -1.49 -1.76
N GLN A 15 -7.26 -0.90 -2.75
CA GLN A 15 -7.08 -1.24 -4.15
C GLN A 15 -5.90 -0.46 -4.70
N LEU A 16 -5.01 -1.14 -5.41
CA LEU A 16 -3.95 -0.48 -6.14
C LEU A 16 -3.88 -0.95 -7.59
N GLU A 17 -3.35 -0.08 -8.42
CA GLU A 17 -3.09 -0.32 -9.83
C GLU A 17 -1.57 -0.28 -10.04
N VAL A 18 -0.97 -1.46 -10.25
CA VAL A 18 0.46 -1.64 -10.55
C VAL A 18 0.66 -1.63 -12.05
N HIS A 19 1.65 -0.89 -12.50
CA HIS A 19 2.07 -0.80 -13.88
C HIS A 19 3.49 -1.33 -14.00
N LYS A 20 3.73 -2.16 -15.03
CA LYS A 20 5.09 -2.57 -15.41
C LYS A 20 5.64 -1.56 -16.41
N ASP A 21 6.78 -0.97 -16.07
CA ASP A 21 7.55 -0.12 -16.97
C ASP A 21 8.83 -0.83 -17.43
N GLU A 22 9.53 -0.28 -18.42
CA GLU A 22 10.80 -0.82 -18.94
C GLU A 22 11.88 -0.90 -17.86
N ASN A 23 11.88 0.04 -16.91
CA ASN A 23 12.91 0.16 -15.88
C ASN A 23 12.47 -0.27 -14.47
N GLY A 24 11.23 -0.75 -14.31
CA GLY A 24 10.72 -1.08 -12.99
C GLY A 24 9.22 -1.28 -12.92
N TYR A 25 8.65 -0.97 -11.78
CA TYR A 25 7.23 -1.01 -11.49
C TYR A 25 6.83 0.30 -10.80
N TRP A 26 5.63 0.77 -11.07
CA TRP A 26 5.02 1.84 -10.30
C TRP A 26 3.59 1.45 -9.97
N ALA A 27 3.04 1.99 -8.90
CA ALA A 27 1.67 1.73 -8.51
C ALA A 27 1.02 2.96 -7.91
N GLU A 28 -0.28 3.07 -8.14
CA GLU A 28 -1.14 4.05 -7.49
C GLU A 28 -2.12 3.34 -6.55
N VAL A 29 -2.39 3.95 -5.40
CA VAL A 29 -3.41 3.47 -4.47
C VAL A 29 -4.73 4.15 -4.81
N LEU A 30 -5.64 3.42 -5.44
CA LEU A 30 -6.93 3.95 -5.91
C LEU A 30 -7.80 4.48 -4.77
N ASP A 31 -7.70 3.87 -3.59
CA ASP A 31 -8.39 4.32 -2.37
C ASP A 31 -7.78 5.59 -1.77
N LEU A 32 -6.51 5.92 -2.08
CA LEU A 32 -5.78 7.07 -1.54
C LEU A 32 -5.31 7.94 -2.73
N PRO A 33 -6.21 8.75 -3.33
CA PRO A 33 -5.86 9.55 -4.50
C PRO A 33 -4.72 10.50 -4.18
N GLY A 34 -3.64 10.43 -4.97
CA GLY A 34 -2.40 11.17 -4.69
C GLY A 34 -1.29 10.32 -4.07
N CYS A 35 -1.59 9.08 -3.64
CA CYS A 35 -0.62 8.14 -3.09
C CYS A 35 -0.07 7.22 -4.19
N PHE A 36 1.19 7.44 -4.54
CA PHE A 36 1.90 6.72 -5.59
C PHE A 36 3.25 6.23 -5.06
N ALA A 37 3.71 5.11 -5.58
CA ALA A 37 5.02 4.57 -5.28
C ALA A 37 5.63 3.88 -6.51
N SER A 38 6.95 3.76 -6.54
CA SER A 38 7.69 3.10 -7.61
C SER A 38 8.90 2.35 -7.06
N GLY A 39 9.27 1.26 -7.72
CA GLY A 39 10.47 0.48 -7.40
C GLY A 39 10.98 -0.28 -8.62
N ARG A 40 12.25 -0.68 -8.62
CA ARG A 40 12.85 -1.49 -9.69
C ARG A 40 12.22 -2.88 -9.76
N ASP A 41 11.82 -3.40 -8.62
CA ASP A 41 11.19 -4.71 -8.44
C ASP A 41 9.92 -4.58 -7.59
N LEU A 42 9.07 -5.62 -7.61
CA LEU A 42 7.85 -5.64 -6.80
C LEU A 42 8.14 -5.46 -5.30
N THR A 43 9.24 -6.00 -4.79
CA THR A 43 9.64 -5.83 -3.39
C THR A 43 9.84 -4.36 -3.04
N GLU A 44 10.68 -3.65 -3.81
CA GLU A 44 10.98 -2.23 -3.60
C GLU A 44 9.72 -1.36 -3.77
N LEU A 45 8.86 -1.72 -4.73
CA LEU A 45 7.56 -1.08 -4.90
C LEU A 45 6.68 -1.20 -3.64
N PHE A 46 6.61 -2.39 -3.04
CA PHE A 46 5.78 -2.63 -1.86
C PHE A 46 6.33 -1.94 -0.60
N GLU A 47 7.66 -1.89 -0.45
CA GLU A 47 8.30 -1.12 0.62
C GLU A 47 7.95 0.37 0.48
N ALA A 48 8.13 0.93 -0.71
CA ALA A 48 7.78 2.33 -1.00
C ALA A 48 6.27 2.62 -0.82
N LEU A 49 5.39 1.68 -1.17
CA LEU A 49 3.95 1.78 -0.90
C LEU A 49 3.65 1.82 0.59
N SER A 50 4.36 1.02 1.40
CA SER A 50 4.19 1.03 2.85
C SER A 50 4.53 2.38 3.45
N GLU A 51 5.64 2.97 3.03
CA GLU A 51 6.05 4.30 3.45
C GLU A 51 5.08 5.38 2.97
N ALA A 52 4.67 5.35 1.69
CA ALA A 52 3.75 6.32 1.11
C ALA A 52 2.37 6.28 1.79
N ILE A 53 1.82 5.10 2.04
CA ILE A 53 0.54 4.92 2.74
C ILE A 53 0.67 5.38 4.20
N GLY A 54 1.76 5.04 4.89
CA GLY A 54 2.02 5.50 6.25
C GLY A 54 2.08 7.02 6.36
N LEU A 55 2.80 7.68 5.45
CA LEU A 55 2.86 9.13 5.36
C LEU A 55 1.50 9.76 5.05
N TYR A 56 0.74 9.18 4.11
CA TYR A 56 -0.58 9.66 3.72
C TYR A 56 -1.57 9.62 4.89
N LEU A 57 -1.47 8.59 5.75
CA LEU A 57 -2.35 8.43 6.91
C LEU A 57 -1.90 9.26 8.13
N THR A 58 -0.79 10.00 8.03
CA THR A 58 -0.37 11.09 8.93
C THR A 58 -0.22 10.77 10.42
N ASP A 59 -0.17 9.51 10.89
CA ASP A 59 0.05 9.23 12.33
C ASP A 59 0.36 7.76 12.69
N GLU A 60 0.55 6.85 11.73
CA GLU A 60 0.61 5.41 12.02
C GLU A 60 1.85 4.78 11.37
N SER A 61 2.55 3.94 12.14
CA SER A 61 3.57 3.07 11.58
C SER A 61 2.83 1.98 10.78
N VAL A 62 2.84 2.06 9.44
CA VAL A 62 2.04 1.13 8.63
C VAL A 62 2.91 -0.01 8.12
N THR A 63 2.49 -1.25 8.39
CA THR A 63 3.05 -2.45 7.79
C THR A 63 2.14 -2.91 6.65
N VAL A 64 2.57 -2.73 5.41
CA VAL A 64 1.79 -3.19 4.24
C VAL A 64 2.15 -4.63 3.89
N THR A 65 1.14 -5.49 3.87
CA THR A 65 1.26 -6.87 3.38
C THR A 65 0.45 -7.02 2.10
N VAL A 66 1.14 -7.29 0.99
CA VAL A 66 0.47 -7.55 -0.29
C VAL A 66 0.17 -9.04 -0.40
N ASP A 67 -1.10 -9.39 -0.23
CA ASP A 67 -1.61 -10.71 -0.57
C ASP A 67 -1.78 -10.74 -2.09
N ARG A 68 -0.87 -11.43 -2.80
CA ARG A 68 -0.98 -11.59 -4.25
C ARG A 68 -2.25 -12.36 -4.56
N VAL A 69 -3.25 -11.67 -5.11
CA VAL A 69 -4.29 -12.34 -5.90
C VAL A 69 -3.91 -12.24 -7.35
N GLU A 70 -3.75 -13.40 -7.98
CA GLU A 70 -3.58 -13.51 -9.41
C GLU A 70 -4.90 -13.10 -10.08
N GLU A 71 -4.99 -11.89 -10.58
CA GLU A 71 -5.90 -11.61 -11.67
C GLU A 71 -5.08 -11.53 -12.97
N GLU A 72 -5.56 -12.27 -13.97
CA GLU A 72 -5.08 -12.27 -15.35
C GLU A 72 -5.39 -10.92 -16.00
N ILE A 73 -4.44 -10.39 -16.76
CA ILE A 73 -4.52 -9.02 -17.23
C ILE A 73 -3.94 -8.94 -18.61
N GLY A 74 -4.80 -8.53 -19.53
CA GLY A 74 -4.40 -8.10 -20.85
C GLY A 74 -3.35 -7.00 -20.73
N GLU A 75 -2.17 -7.31 -21.25
CA GLU A 75 -1.09 -6.45 -21.74
C GLU A 75 -1.06 -5.00 -21.21
N LYS A 76 -0.79 -4.79 -19.90
CA LYS A 76 0.17 -3.79 -19.33
C LYS A 76 -0.09 -3.40 -17.87
N VAL A 77 -1.31 -3.51 -17.36
CA VAL A 77 -1.70 -2.97 -16.04
C VAL A 77 -2.15 -4.09 -15.11
N ARG A 78 -1.82 -4.04 -13.81
CA ARG A 78 -2.27 -5.00 -12.79
C ARG A 78 -3.03 -4.37 -11.64
N LYS A 79 -4.31 -4.70 -11.48
CA LYS A 79 -5.09 -4.31 -10.30
C LYS A 79 -4.91 -5.38 -9.23
N LEU A 80 -4.40 -4.99 -8.07
CA LEU A 80 -4.20 -5.88 -6.94
C LEU A 80 -4.82 -5.25 -5.68
N PRO A 81 -5.64 -5.98 -4.91
CA PRO A 81 -5.93 -5.61 -3.53
C PRO A 81 -4.68 -5.82 -2.67
N ILE A 82 -4.42 -4.85 -1.79
CA ILE A 82 -3.41 -4.97 -0.73
C ILE A 82 -4.06 -4.89 0.64
N ARG A 83 -3.41 -5.53 1.61
CA ARG A 83 -3.83 -5.49 3.02
C ARG A 83 -2.79 -4.72 3.80
N ALA A 84 -3.10 -3.49 4.16
CA ALA A 84 -2.26 -2.74 5.09
C ALA A 84 -2.68 -3.06 6.52
N THR A 85 -1.72 -3.43 7.35
CA THR A 85 -1.90 -3.46 8.79
C THR A 85 -1.34 -2.16 9.35
N LEU A 86 -2.23 -1.30 9.85
CA LEU A 86 -1.83 -0.08 10.51
C LEU A 86 -1.38 -0.48 11.91
N VAL A 87 -0.15 -0.11 12.29
CA VAL A 87 0.32 -0.27 13.66
C VAL A 87 0.54 1.12 14.28
N PRO A 88 0.09 1.35 15.52
CA PRO A 88 0.29 2.65 16.14
C PRO A 88 1.80 2.92 16.28
N ALA A 89 2.21 4.15 15.95
CA ALA A 89 3.52 4.64 16.35
C ALA A 89 3.53 4.71 17.89
N GLY A 90 4.33 3.85 18.52
CA GLY A 90 4.41 3.73 19.98
C GLY A 90 5.06 4.94 20.66
#